data_AF-A0A812JH15-F1
#
_entry.id   AF-A0A812JH15-F1
#
_cell.length_a   1.000
_cell.length_b   1.000
_cell.length_c   1.000
_cell.angle_alpha   90.00
_cell.angle_beta   90.00
_cell.angle_gamma   90.00
#
_symmetry.space_group_name_H-M   'P 1'
#
loop_
_entity.id
_entity.type
_entity.pdbx_description
1 polymer ?
#
loop_
_entity_poly.entity_id
_entity_poly.type
_entity_poly.pdbx_seq_one_letter_code
_entity_poly.pdbx_strand_id
1 'polypeptide(L)'
;MSQRLEFKVSDEFPSCRFADTPGLADPELAEVAAAAITEALRDASVKGRDVKLFFVVPSEAGRITAEHLFTIRKVVQSITLPDDSQPGVNSYGVIVNKCDSISQEHQEQVNKGFALKSHRVPVPTGYTIFLRRVEELSGKDNARYEFPGLKEFVLDFPGFGVKKAAEINVEDLDTQLEQFQRSAAEEFKKLTKMHGEERERFELQAVESAKALKEDLEKKLNEQRLLFEKKTQELHAEIQRRSDENADLLAKMQEQARLQAEAEASFLKQLEKMDKQAEEQSRRQEAERAHLRKLLEEQKQKEAEEQEKARREHADLRKLLEEQEKRAEKESQARAKEKKEAEEKQAREAPNLLRDDLVMVVQSIVSHSPSRNNKQFDIQIKRAGKLAQKSLVKKWPAAKFSGFARFFDLICRDDSYSGYELNEDRIGKLARFMLDKGDLRASSGTEPSSDSATSSD
;
A
#
# COMPACT_ATOMS: atom_id res chain seq x y z
N MET A 1 -10.90 41.74 -77.44
CA MET A 1 -10.89 42.92 -76.55
C MET A 1 -10.48 42.41 -75.18
N SER A 2 -9.39 42.93 -74.58
CA SER A 2 -8.98 42.50 -73.25
C SER A 2 -9.96 43.04 -72.21
N GLN A 3 -10.61 42.17 -71.45
CA GLN A 3 -11.50 42.57 -70.37
C GLN A 3 -10.65 42.97 -69.16
N ARG A 4 -10.71 44.24 -68.80
CA ARG A 4 -9.95 44.76 -67.66
C ARG A 4 -10.56 44.27 -66.35
N LEU A 5 -9.71 43.92 -65.37
CA LEU A 5 -10.18 43.57 -64.03
C LEU A 5 -10.90 44.73 -63.36
N GLU A 6 -12.10 44.45 -62.85
CA GLU A 6 -12.87 45.40 -62.05
C GLU A 6 -12.35 45.36 -60.61
N PHE A 7 -11.64 46.42 -60.19
CA PHE A 7 -11.21 46.58 -58.81
C PHE A 7 -12.32 47.21 -57.97
N LYS A 8 -12.73 46.52 -56.91
CA LYS A 8 -13.71 46.98 -55.92
C LYS A 8 -12.99 47.39 -54.64
N VAL A 9 -13.37 48.54 -54.08
CA VAL A 9 -12.89 48.99 -52.78
C VAL A 9 -13.92 48.57 -51.73
N SER A 10 -13.45 48.02 -50.61
CA SER A 10 -14.32 47.73 -49.47
C SER A 10 -14.36 48.95 -48.55
N ASP A 11 -15.54 49.39 -48.13
CA ASP A 11 -15.67 50.43 -47.10
C ASP A 11 -15.01 50.00 -45.78
N GLU A 12 -14.98 48.69 -45.53
CA GLU A 12 -14.37 48.11 -44.34
C GLU A 12 -12.83 48.05 -44.42
N PHE A 13 -12.27 48.04 -45.64
CA PHE A 13 -10.83 47.99 -45.90
C PHE A 13 -10.44 49.05 -46.93
N PRO A 14 -10.47 50.34 -46.57
CA PRO A 14 -10.25 51.43 -47.53
C PRO A 14 -8.84 51.42 -48.14
N SER A 15 -7.87 50.76 -47.49
CA SER A 15 -6.51 50.56 -47.99
C SER A 15 -6.37 49.38 -48.98
N CYS A 16 -7.41 48.57 -49.16
CA CYS A 16 -7.39 47.39 -50.00
C CYS A 16 -8.39 47.50 -51.15
N ARG A 17 -7.96 47.02 -52.33
CA ARG A 17 -8.83 46.83 -53.48
C ARG A 17 -8.82 45.36 -53.86
N PHE A 18 -9.99 44.81 -54.14
CA PHE A 18 -10.18 43.42 -54.50
C PHE A 18 -10.53 43.35 -55.99
N ALA A 19 -9.93 42.42 -56.70
CA ALA A 19 -10.30 42.10 -58.06
C ALA A 19 -10.54 40.59 -58.13
N ASP A 20 -11.67 40.22 -58.73
CA ASP A 20 -11.96 38.84 -59.06
C ASP A 20 -11.56 38.59 -60.51
N THR A 21 -10.95 37.43 -60.76
CA THR A 21 -10.40 37.08 -62.07
C THR A 21 -11.25 35.99 -62.70
N PRO A 22 -11.49 36.03 -64.03
CA PRO A 22 -12.04 34.87 -64.73
C PRO A 22 -11.20 33.61 -64.47
N GLY A 23 -11.81 32.43 -64.58
CA GLY A 23 -11.13 31.17 -64.27
C GLY A 23 -10.00 30.87 -65.25
N LEU A 24 -8.74 30.82 -64.77
CA LEU A 24 -7.59 30.47 -65.62
C LEU A 24 -7.59 29.00 -66.07
N ALA A 25 -8.34 28.14 -65.37
CA ALA A 25 -8.51 26.74 -65.73
C ALA A 25 -9.57 26.51 -66.81
N ASP A 26 -10.38 27.53 -67.15
CA ASP A 26 -11.37 27.45 -68.23
C ASP A 26 -10.70 27.87 -69.54
N PRO A 27 -10.54 26.97 -70.52
CA PRO A 27 -9.86 27.28 -71.78
C PRO A 27 -10.46 28.46 -72.53
N GLU A 28 -11.78 28.69 -72.43
CA GLU A 28 -12.45 29.80 -73.12
C GLU A 28 -12.13 31.16 -72.48
N LEU A 29 -11.87 31.17 -71.17
CA LEU A 29 -11.60 32.38 -70.39
C LEU A 29 -10.12 32.57 -70.05
N ALA A 30 -9.27 31.57 -70.31
CA ALA A 30 -7.88 31.55 -69.89
C ALA A 30 -7.06 32.71 -70.46
N GLU A 31 -7.21 33.04 -71.75
CA GLU A 31 -6.53 34.19 -72.37
C GLU A 31 -6.94 35.51 -71.73
N VAL A 32 -8.25 35.67 -71.50
CA VAL A 32 -8.80 36.88 -70.87
C VAL A 32 -8.29 37.00 -69.44
N ALA A 33 -8.33 35.91 -68.66
CA ALA A 33 -7.84 35.83 -67.30
C ALA A 33 -6.33 36.12 -67.21
N ALA A 34 -5.52 35.49 -68.08
CA ALA A 34 -4.08 35.67 -68.14
C ALA A 34 -3.70 37.13 -68.42
N ALA A 35 -4.34 37.75 -69.40
CA ALA A 35 -4.12 39.15 -69.75
C ALA A 35 -4.53 40.08 -68.60
N ALA A 36 -5.71 39.85 -68.01
CA ALA A 36 -6.23 40.58 -66.87
C ALA A 36 -5.29 40.54 -65.64
N ILE A 37 -4.84 39.35 -65.25
CA ILE A 37 -3.89 39.15 -64.14
C ILE A 37 -2.57 39.85 -64.44
N THR A 38 -2.04 39.67 -65.66
CA THR A 38 -0.78 40.30 -66.09
C THR A 38 -0.86 41.83 -66.04
N GLU A 39 -1.96 42.43 -66.53
CA GLU A 39 -2.18 43.87 -66.47
C GLU A 39 -2.24 44.37 -65.02
N ALA A 40 -2.97 43.68 -64.14
CA ALA A 40 -3.07 44.06 -62.73
C ALA A 40 -1.73 44.00 -62.00
N LEU A 41 -0.91 42.98 -62.24
CA LEU A 41 0.42 42.86 -61.64
C LEU A 41 1.38 43.94 -62.18
N ARG A 42 1.29 44.28 -63.47
CA ARG A 42 2.06 45.40 -64.06
C ARG A 42 1.61 46.75 -63.50
N ASP A 43 0.30 46.99 -63.37
CA ASP A 43 -0.26 48.19 -62.73
C ASP A 43 0.22 48.34 -61.29
N ALA A 44 0.23 47.24 -60.53
CA ALA A 44 0.74 47.23 -59.17
C ALA A 44 2.23 47.59 -59.11
N SER A 45 3.05 47.02 -60.00
CA SER A 45 4.47 47.36 -60.14
C SER A 45 4.68 48.86 -60.43
N VAL A 46 4.01 49.40 -61.45
CA VAL A 46 4.14 50.81 -61.86
C VAL A 46 3.74 51.76 -60.74
N LYS A 47 2.73 51.40 -59.94
CA LYS A 47 2.21 52.23 -58.84
C LYS A 47 2.86 51.94 -57.49
N GLY A 48 3.84 51.02 -57.42
CA GLY A 48 4.48 50.62 -56.17
C GLY A 48 3.51 50.08 -55.12
N ARG A 49 2.53 49.27 -55.55
CA ARG A 49 1.51 48.68 -54.66
C ARG A 49 1.91 47.25 -54.29
N ASP A 50 1.72 46.91 -53.03
CA ASP A 50 1.82 45.53 -52.57
C ASP A 50 0.63 44.70 -53.08
N VAL A 51 0.91 43.45 -53.43
CA VAL A 51 -0.06 42.50 -53.96
C VAL A 51 -0.25 41.37 -52.95
N LYS A 52 -1.51 41.04 -52.67
CA LYS A 52 -1.90 39.82 -51.97
C LYS A 52 -2.53 38.87 -52.97
N LEU A 53 -1.92 37.72 -53.18
CA LEU A 53 -2.38 36.72 -54.15
C LEU A 53 -3.01 35.55 -53.41
N PHE A 54 -4.28 35.26 -53.72
CA PHE A 54 -5.01 34.13 -53.17
C PHE A 54 -5.52 33.24 -54.29
N PHE A 55 -5.35 31.93 -54.14
CA PHE A 55 -5.92 30.94 -55.03
C PHE A 55 -7.08 30.25 -54.34
N VAL A 56 -8.27 30.33 -54.95
CA VAL A 56 -9.44 29.61 -54.47
C VAL A 56 -9.51 28.28 -55.22
N VAL A 57 -9.36 27.17 -54.50
CA VAL A 57 -9.36 25.82 -55.08
C VAL A 57 -10.47 24.98 -54.45
N PRO A 58 -11.33 24.31 -55.23
CA PRO A 58 -12.20 23.28 -54.67
C PRO A 58 -11.38 22.08 -54.17
N SER A 59 -11.82 21.48 -53.08
CA SER A 59 -11.33 20.15 -52.67
C SER A 59 -12.29 19.07 -53.16
N GLU A 60 -11.77 18.10 -53.89
CA GLU A 60 -12.52 16.90 -54.30
C GLU A 60 -11.95 15.69 -53.56
N ALA A 61 -12.74 15.11 -52.65
CA ALA A 61 -12.32 13.98 -51.81
C ALA A 61 -10.96 14.19 -51.12
N GLY A 62 -10.67 15.43 -50.69
CA GLY A 62 -9.42 15.77 -50.00
C GLY A 62 -8.19 15.85 -50.87
N ARG A 63 -8.37 15.99 -52.17
CA ARG A 63 -7.28 16.17 -53.12
C ARG A 63 -7.46 17.48 -53.88
N ILE A 64 -6.32 18.08 -54.21
CA ILE A 64 -6.24 19.22 -55.13
C ILE A 64 -5.91 18.62 -56.50
N THR A 65 -6.65 19.02 -57.52
CA THR A 65 -6.40 18.57 -58.90
C THR A 65 -5.08 19.13 -59.43
N ALA A 66 -4.47 18.44 -60.40
CA ALA A 66 -3.23 18.88 -61.02
C ALA A 66 -3.41 20.23 -61.76
N GLU A 67 -4.60 20.51 -62.26
CA GLU A 67 -5.00 21.76 -62.93
C GLU A 67 -4.83 22.98 -62.03
N HIS A 68 -5.27 22.89 -60.77
CA HIS A 68 -5.11 23.99 -59.82
C HIS A 68 -3.64 24.25 -59.49
N LEU A 69 -2.84 23.19 -59.29
CA LEU A 69 -1.40 23.32 -59.05
C LEU A 69 -0.67 23.92 -60.26
N PHE A 70 -1.06 23.52 -61.47
CA PHE A 70 -0.51 24.05 -62.71
C PHE A 70 -0.83 25.55 -62.89
N THR A 71 -2.08 25.94 -62.61
CA THR A 71 -2.54 27.34 -62.60
C THR A 71 -1.73 28.19 -61.63
N ILE A 72 -1.58 27.73 -60.38
CA ILE A 72 -0.78 28.40 -59.35
C ILE A 72 0.66 28.59 -59.84
N ARG A 73 1.28 27.52 -60.35
CA ARG A 73 2.65 27.54 -60.86
C ARG A 73 2.82 28.59 -61.95
N LYS A 74 1.91 28.64 -62.94
CA LYS A 74 1.97 29.58 -64.07
C LYS A 74 1.91 31.04 -63.62
N VAL A 75 0.96 31.36 -62.74
CA VAL A 75 0.79 32.73 -62.22
C VAL A 75 2.02 33.13 -61.40
N VAL A 76 2.44 32.29 -60.44
CA VAL A 76 3.56 32.60 -59.56
C VAL A 76 4.88 32.74 -60.33
N GLN A 77 5.15 31.89 -61.33
CA GLN A 77 6.35 31.96 -62.15
C GLN A 77 6.39 33.17 -63.09
N SER A 78 5.25 33.83 -63.34
CA SER A 78 5.22 35.06 -64.14
C SER A 78 5.75 36.29 -63.38
N ILE A 79 5.89 36.20 -62.06
CA ILE A 79 6.21 37.33 -61.18
C ILE A 79 7.72 37.43 -60.94
N THR A 80 8.25 38.65 -60.93
CA THR A 80 9.61 38.97 -60.48
C THR A 80 9.54 40.02 -59.37
N LEU A 81 10.23 39.77 -58.27
CA LEU A 81 10.28 40.62 -57.09
C LEU A 81 11.26 41.80 -57.26
N PRO A 82 11.23 42.84 -56.40
CA PRO A 82 12.12 44.01 -56.46
C PRO A 82 13.63 43.69 -56.51
N ASP A 83 14.03 42.61 -55.85
CA ASP A 83 15.41 42.10 -55.78
C ASP A 83 15.80 41.18 -56.96
N ASP A 84 15.01 41.20 -58.04
CA ASP A 84 15.17 40.32 -59.22
C ASP A 84 15.02 38.81 -58.92
N SER A 85 14.54 38.45 -57.73
CA SER A 85 14.24 37.07 -57.37
C SER A 85 12.83 36.65 -57.79
N GLN A 86 12.58 35.34 -57.76
CA GLN A 86 11.26 34.75 -57.91
C GLN A 86 10.51 34.76 -56.56
N PRO A 87 9.16 34.75 -56.55
CA PRO A 87 8.39 34.64 -55.32
C PRO A 87 8.91 33.51 -54.41
N GLY A 88 9.20 33.85 -53.16
CA GLY A 88 9.70 32.93 -52.14
C GLY A 88 8.58 32.17 -51.42
N VAL A 89 8.97 31.36 -50.42
CA VAL A 89 8.01 30.64 -49.57
C VAL A 89 6.96 31.61 -49.02
N ASN A 90 5.69 31.19 -49.03
CA ASN A 90 4.55 31.99 -48.53
C ASN A 90 4.21 33.25 -49.34
N SER A 91 4.58 33.32 -50.62
CA SER A 91 4.20 34.45 -51.49
C SER A 91 2.76 34.40 -51.99
N TYR A 92 1.96 33.41 -51.61
CA TYR A 92 0.52 33.38 -51.91
C TYR A 92 -0.24 32.62 -50.82
N GLY A 93 -1.53 32.91 -50.70
CA GLY A 93 -2.47 32.15 -49.86
C GLY A 93 -3.31 31.19 -50.70
N VAL A 94 -3.77 30.10 -50.09
CA VAL A 94 -4.72 29.17 -50.70
C VAL A 94 -5.98 29.10 -49.85
N ILE A 95 -7.13 29.26 -50.50
CA ILE A 95 -8.45 29.09 -49.92
C ILE A 95 -9.01 27.79 -50.50
N VAL A 96 -9.01 26.73 -49.68
CA VAL A 96 -9.55 25.43 -50.05
C VAL A 96 -11.05 25.44 -49.78
N ASN A 97 -11.83 25.62 -50.84
CA ASN A 97 -13.29 25.77 -50.78
C ASN A 97 -14.00 24.41 -50.92
N LYS A 98 -15.27 24.37 -50.52
CA LYS A 98 -16.17 23.20 -50.65
C LYS A 98 -15.65 21.94 -49.94
N CYS A 99 -14.95 22.07 -48.81
CA CYS A 99 -14.51 20.92 -48.03
C CYS A 99 -15.71 20.20 -47.38
N ASP A 100 -15.92 18.94 -47.73
CA ASP A 100 -16.97 18.10 -47.12
C ASP A 100 -16.61 17.74 -45.66
N SER A 101 -15.32 17.51 -45.41
CA SER A 101 -14.74 17.27 -44.08
C SER A 101 -13.52 18.17 -43.89
N ILE A 102 -13.36 18.72 -42.68
CA ILE A 102 -12.20 19.53 -42.26
C ILE A 102 -11.47 18.77 -41.15
N SER A 103 -11.31 17.45 -41.30
CA SER A 103 -10.50 16.66 -40.36
C SER A 103 -9.03 17.11 -40.42
N GLN A 104 -8.32 16.94 -39.31
CA GLN A 104 -6.90 17.31 -39.24
C GLN A 104 -6.07 16.53 -40.28
N GLU A 105 -6.35 15.23 -40.46
CA GLU A 105 -5.69 14.39 -41.46
C GLU A 105 -5.88 14.92 -42.89
N HIS A 106 -7.11 15.34 -43.22
CA HIS A 106 -7.42 15.94 -44.52
C HIS A 106 -6.67 17.26 -44.72
N GLN A 107 -6.67 18.12 -43.71
CA GLN A 107 -5.92 19.37 -43.76
C GLN A 107 -4.42 19.12 -43.94
N GLU A 108 -3.85 18.17 -43.21
CA GLU A 108 -2.44 17.78 -43.34
C GLU A 108 -2.12 17.24 -44.74
N GLN A 109 -3.00 16.41 -45.31
CA GLN A 109 -2.82 15.87 -46.65
C GLN A 109 -2.82 16.97 -47.72
N VAL A 110 -3.78 17.89 -47.65
CA VAL A 110 -3.88 19.02 -48.59
C VAL A 110 -2.72 20.00 -48.39
N ASN A 111 -2.37 20.31 -47.13
CA ASN A 111 -1.24 21.18 -46.80
C ASN A 111 0.09 20.61 -47.27
N LYS A 112 0.32 19.28 -47.20
CA LYS A 112 1.52 18.64 -47.76
C LYS A 112 1.68 18.92 -49.26
N GLY A 113 0.57 19.07 -50.00
CA GLY A 113 0.57 19.43 -51.41
C GLY A 113 1.13 20.82 -51.70
N PHE A 114 0.99 21.77 -50.78
CA PHE A 114 1.47 23.15 -50.92
C PHE A 114 2.73 23.46 -50.12
N ALA A 115 2.94 22.80 -48.98
CA ALA A 115 4.04 23.10 -48.06
C ALA A 115 5.40 22.56 -48.55
N LEU A 116 5.39 21.53 -49.40
CA LEU A 116 6.60 20.91 -49.91
C LEU A 116 6.94 21.46 -51.29
N LYS A 117 8.14 22.04 -51.41
CA LYS A 117 8.70 22.45 -52.70
C LYS A 117 8.81 21.22 -53.60
N SER A 118 8.14 21.27 -54.73
CA SER A 118 8.14 20.20 -55.74
C SER A 118 8.25 20.80 -57.13
N HIS A 119 8.43 19.96 -58.16
CA HIS A 119 8.34 20.44 -59.54
C HIS A 119 6.95 21.05 -59.85
N ARG A 120 5.91 20.54 -59.17
CA ARG A 120 4.52 20.98 -59.34
C ARG A 120 4.23 22.30 -58.64
N VAL A 121 4.79 22.46 -57.45
CA VAL A 121 4.65 23.65 -56.59
C VAL A 121 6.05 24.20 -56.34
N PRO A 122 6.58 25.05 -57.26
CA PRO A 122 7.94 25.55 -57.15
C PRO A 122 8.14 26.49 -55.96
N VAL A 123 7.04 27.09 -55.51
CA VAL A 123 7.00 28.05 -54.41
C VAL A 123 6.03 27.49 -53.38
N PRO A 124 6.51 26.95 -52.25
CA PRO A 124 5.62 26.39 -51.25
C PRO A 124 4.91 27.48 -50.46
N THR A 125 3.74 27.17 -49.91
CA THR A 125 3.04 28.03 -48.96
C THR A 125 2.44 27.21 -47.82
N GLY A 126 2.48 27.79 -46.61
CA GLY A 126 1.73 27.34 -45.45
C GLY A 126 0.51 28.21 -45.15
N TYR A 127 0.25 29.27 -45.94
CA TYR A 127 -0.94 30.10 -45.81
C TYR A 127 -2.11 29.41 -46.51
N THR A 128 -2.74 28.49 -45.79
CA THR A 128 -3.91 27.74 -46.28
C THR A 128 -5.07 27.91 -45.31
N ILE A 129 -6.27 28.20 -45.83
CA ILE A 129 -7.53 28.15 -45.05
C ILE A 129 -8.49 27.16 -45.70
N PHE A 130 -9.23 26.41 -44.88
CA PHE A 130 -10.20 25.41 -45.31
C PHE A 130 -11.60 25.91 -45.02
N LEU A 131 -12.40 26.08 -46.08
CA LEU A 131 -13.78 26.51 -45.99
C LEU A 131 -14.71 25.32 -46.20
N ARG A 132 -15.61 25.09 -45.23
CA ARG A 132 -16.59 24.01 -45.29
C ARG A 132 -17.56 24.27 -46.45
N ARG A 133 -18.03 23.19 -47.09
CA ARG A 133 -19.20 23.28 -47.95
C ARG A 133 -20.40 23.80 -47.15
N VAL A 134 -21.04 24.85 -47.66
CA VAL A 134 -22.27 25.45 -47.11
C VAL A 134 -23.40 25.13 -48.09
N GLU A 135 -24.29 24.22 -47.72
CA GLU A 135 -25.35 23.72 -48.60
C GLU A 135 -26.33 24.84 -49.01
N GLU A 136 -26.52 25.85 -48.15
CA GLU A 136 -27.40 26.98 -48.44
C GLU A 136 -26.90 27.86 -49.61
N LEU A 137 -25.63 27.76 -49.98
CA LEU A 137 -25.04 28.47 -51.11
C LEU A 137 -25.05 27.64 -52.39
N SER A 138 -25.36 26.35 -52.30
CA SER A 138 -25.36 25.44 -53.44
C SER A 138 -26.40 25.88 -54.48
N GLY A 139 -25.94 26.14 -55.70
CA GLY A 139 -26.79 26.55 -56.83
C GLY A 139 -27.36 27.98 -56.74
N LYS A 140 -26.88 28.82 -55.81
CA LYS A 140 -27.29 30.23 -55.73
C LYS A 140 -26.22 31.15 -56.29
N ASP A 141 -26.61 31.93 -57.30
CA ASP A 141 -25.73 32.97 -57.86
C ASP A 141 -25.63 34.17 -56.92
N ASN A 142 -24.41 34.72 -56.79
CA ASN A 142 -24.12 35.93 -56.01
C ASN A 142 -24.54 35.86 -54.52
N ALA A 143 -24.67 34.66 -53.95
CA ALA A 143 -24.97 34.48 -52.54
C ALA A 143 -23.81 35.00 -51.67
N ARG A 144 -24.16 35.61 -50.53
CA ARG A 144 -23.19 36.14 -49.56
C ARG A 144 -23.17 35.26 -48.32
N TYR A 145 -21.98 34.96 -47.84
CA TYR A 145 -21.77 34.19 -46.62
C TYR A 145 -20.50 34.67 -45.92
N GLU A 146 -20.56 34.75 -44.60
CA GLU A 146 -19.43 35.13 -43.77
C GLU A 146 -18.76 33.86 -43.22
N PHE A 147 -17.60 33.53 -43.78
CA PHE A 147 -16.81 32.40 -43.31
C PHE A 147 -15.96 32.80 -42.10
N PRO A 148 -16.06 32.10 -40.96
CA PRO A 148 -15.23 32.40 -39.78
C PRO A 148 -13.73 32.33 -40.11
N GLY A 149 -12.97 33.35 -39.72
CA GLY A 149 -11.51 33.39 -39.90
C GLY A 149 -11.02 33.76 -41.30
N LEU A 150 -11.90 33.77 -42.33
CA LEU A 150 -11.49 34.07 -43.70
C LEU A 150 -11.02 35.52 -43.86
N LYS A 151 -11.71 36.44 -43.19
CA LYS A 151 -11.39 37.86 -43.23
C LYS A 151 -10.03 38.12 -42.60
N GLU A 152 -9.80 37.60 -41.41
CA GLU A 152 -8.52 37.69 -40.69
C GLU A 152 -7.40 37.09 -41.55
N PHE A 153 -7.62 35.89 -42.11
CA PHE A 153 -6.66 35.23 -43.00
C PHE A 153 -6.25 36.09 -44.20
N VAL A 154 -7.20 36.76 -44.86
CA VAL A 154 -6.92 37.62 -46.02
C VAL A 154 -6.18 38.91 -45.62
N LEU A 155 -6.56 39.49 -44.47
CA LEU A 155 -5.99 40.75 -43.99
C LEU A 155 -4.60 40.57 -43.38
N ASP A 156 -4.36 39.47 -42.67
CA ASP A 156 -3.10 39.19 -42.00
C ASP A 156 -2.01 38.69 -42.97
N PHE A 157 -2.41 38.28 -44.19
CA PHE A 157 -1.44 37.90 -45.22
C PHE A 157 -0.54 39.09 -45.59
N PRO A 158 0.80 38.98 -45.48
CA PRO A 158 1.71 40.14 -45.56
C PRO A 158 1.78 40.79 -46.95
N GLY A 159 1.40 40.07 -48.01
CA GLY A 159 1.55 40.54 -49.39
C GLY A 159 3.02 40.65 -49.82
N PHE A 160 3.26 41.06 -51.06
CA PHE A 160 4.61 41.28 -51.60
C PHE A 160 4.59 42.33 -52.71
N GLY A 161 5.72 43.03 -52.89
CA GLY A 161 5.91 43.97 -53.99
C GLY A 161 6.21 43.24 -55.31
N VAL A 162 5.74 43.80 -56.43
CA VAL A 162 6.01 43.27 -57.78
C VAL A 162 6.93 44.23 -58.53
N LYS A 163 8.04 43.74 -59.08
CA LYS A 163 8.90 44.51 -59.98
C LYS A 163 8.47 44.38 -61.43
N LYS A 164 8.25 43.15 -61.88
CA LYS A 164 7.86 42.83 -63.25
C LYS A 164 6.91 41.64 -63.25
N ALA A 165 5.98 41.65 -64.19
CA ALA A 165 5.15 40.49 -64.50
C ALA A 165 5.29 40.14 -65.98
N ALA A 166 5.81 38.94 -66.25
CA ALA A 166 5.80 38.31 -67.56
C ALA A 166 4.37 37.97 -67.97
N GLU A 167 4.16 37.81 -69.26
CA GLU A 167 2.87 37.34 -69.77
C GLU A 167 2.65 35.87 -69.40
N ILE A 168 1.47 35.56 -68.88
CA ILE A 168 1.11 34.20 -68.51
C ILE A 168 0.76 33.44 -69.81
N ASN A 169 1.65 32.54 -70.23
CA ASN A 169 1.43 31.75 -71.43
C ASN A 169 0.33 30.69 -71.20
N VAL A 170 -0.78 30.86 -71.92
CA VAL A 170 -1.95 29.97 -71.97
C VAL A 170 -2.12 29.29 -73.34
N GLU A 171 -1.15 29.41 -74.24
CA GLU A 171 -1.14 28.64 -75.48
C GLU A 171 -0.94 27.16 -75.14
N ASP A 172 -1.68 26.29 -75.83
CA ASP A 172 -1.63 24.84 -75.66
C ASP A 172 -1.81 24.37 -74.20
N LEU A 173 -2.70 25.02 -73.44
CA LEU A 173 -2.98 24.67 -72.04
C LEU A 173 -3.20 23.18 -71.84
N ASP A 174 -4.00 22.55 -72.70
CA ASP A 174 -4.28 21.11 -72.64
C ASP A 174 -3.00 20.28 -72.80
N THR A 175 -2.16 20.61 -73.77
CA THR A 175 -0.89 19.90 -74.00
C THR A 175 0.06 20.08 -72.83
N GLN A 176 0.16 21.30 -72.29
CA GLN A 176 1.02 21.60 -71.15
C GLN A 176 0.51 20.92 -69.87
N LEU A 177 -0.81 20.88 -69.68
CA LEU A 177 -1.45 20.19 -68.58
C LEU A 177 -1.25 18.69 -68.69
N GLU A 178 -1.40 18.09 -69.87
CA GLU A 178 -1.09 16.68 -70.10
C GLU A 178 0.38 16.36 -69.79
N GLN A 179 1.32 17.18 -70.26
CA GLN A 179 2.74 17.02 -69.93
C GLN A 179 2.99 17.14 -68.42
N PHE A 180 2.30 18.07 -67.76
CA PHE A 180 2.35 18.24 -66.32
C PHE A 180 1.78 17.02 -65.58
N GLN A 181 0.66 16.46 -66.04
CA GLN A 181 0.06 15.25 -65.47
C GLN A 181 0.93 14.00 -65.71
N ARG A 182 1.56 13.86 -66.89
CA ARG A 182 2.48 12.76 -67.20
C ARG A 182 3.73 12.81 -66.33
N SER A 183 4.38 13.97 -66.26
CA SER A 183 5.55 14.16 -65.38
C SER A 183 5.19 13.92 -63.92
N ALA A 184 4.00 14.38 -63.49
CA ALA A 184 3.44 14.08 -62.19
C ALA A 184 3.25 12.56 -61.94
N ALA A 185 2.65 11.84 -62.88
CA ALA A 185 2.45 10.40 -62.76
C ALA A 185 3.78 9.64 -62.71
N GLU A 186 4.77 10.05 -63.50
CA GLU A 186 6.12 9.46 -63.49
C GLU A 186 6.86 9.70 -62.18
N GLU A 187 6.82 10.92 -61.65
CA GLU A 187 7.38 11.23 -60.32
C GLU A 187 6.73 10.41 -59.23
N PHE A 188 5.40 10.28 -59.27
CA PHE A 188 4.66 9.47 -58.30
C PHE A 188 5.05 7.99 -58.40
N LYS A 189 5.18 7.46 -59.63
CA LYS A 189 5.64 6.09 -59.87
C LYS A 189 7.07 5.88 -59.35
N LYS A 190 7.98 6.82 -59.58
CA LYS A 190 9.36 6.79 -59.04
C LYS A 190 9.36 6.82 -57.52
N LEU A 191 8.59 7.70 -56.91
CA LEU A 191 8.49 7.81 -55.46
C LEU A 191 7.91 6.54 -54.83
N THR A 192 6.87 5.98 -55.43
CA THR A 192 6.27 4.71 -54.99
C THR A 192 7.28 3.56 -55.11
N LYS A 193 8.07 3.53 -56.18
CA LYS A 193 9.13 2.55 -56.36
C LYS A 193 10.24 2.71 -55.30
N MET A 194 10.71 3.94 -55.05
CA MET A 194 11.72 4.20 -54.03
C MET A 194 11.22 3.81 -52.63
N HIS A 195 9.99 4.13 -52.27
CA HIS A 195 9.41 3.69 -50.99
C HIS A 195 9.21 2.18 -50.91
N GLY A 196 8.89 1.51 -52.03
CA GLY A 196 8.87 0.05 -52.11
C GLY A 196 10.26 -0.54 -51.84
N GLU A 197 11.28 -0.07 -52.55
CA GLU A 197 12.68 -0.51 -52.39
C GLU A 197 13.22 -0.20 -50.98
N GLU A 198 12.89 0.96 -50.41
CA GLU A 198 13.27 1.36 -49.06
C GLU A 198 12.58 0.49 -47.99
N ARG A 199 11.30 0.18 -48.18
CA ARG A 199 10.55 -0.73 -47.31
C ARG A 199 11.13 -2.13 -47.36
N GLU A 200 11.45 -2.66 -48.53
CA GLU A 200 12.10 -3.97 -48.67
C GLU A 200 13.46 -4.00 -47.97
N ARG A 201 14.27 -2.93 -48.11
CA ARG A 201 15.55 -2.80 -47.38
C ARG A 201 15.35 -2.80 -45.87
N PHE A 202 14.36 -2.06 -45.39
CA PHE A 202 14.05 -1.98 -43.97
C PHE A 202 13.56 -3.33 -43.43
N GLU A 203 12.71 -4.04 -44.18
CA GLU A 203 12.24 -5.39 -43.84
C GLU A 203 13.41 -6.39 -43.78
N LEU A 204 14.35 -6.34 -44.73
CA LEU A 204 15.57 -7.16 -44.70
C LEU A 204 16.44 -6.86 -43.47
N GLN A 205 16.67 -5.58 -43.16
CA GLN A 205 17.43 -5.16 -41.98
C GLN A 205 16.74 -5.57 -40.67
N ALA A 206 15.41 -5.53 -40.62
CA ALA A 206 14.63 -6.00 -39.48
C ALA A 206 14.76 -7.53 -39.28
N VAL A 207 14.78 -8.30 -40.37
CA VAL A 207 15.00 -9.76 -40.31
C VAL A 207 16.43 -10.09 -39.85
N GLU A 208 17.44 -9.37 -40.35
CA GLU A 208 18.84 -9.58 -39.94
C GLU A 208 19.06 -9.22 -38.46
N SER A 209 18.52 -8.09 -38.01
CA SER A 209 18.59 -7.69 -36.61
C SER A 209 17.84 -8.67 -35.69
N ALA A 210 16.69 -9.18 -36.11
CA ALA A 210 15.96 -10.21 -35.37
C ALA A 210 16.74 -11.53 -35.26
N LYS A 211 17.45 -11.94 -36.32
CA LYS A 211 18.34 -13.11 -36.28
C LYS A 211 19.50 -12.91 -35.30
N ALA A 212 20.18 -11.76 -35.36
CA ALA A 212 21.28 -11.45 -34.45
C ALA A 212 20.82 -11.41 -32.98
N LEU A 213 19.64 -10.83 -32.71
CA LEU A 213 19.05 -10.81 -31.37
C LEU A 213 18.71 -12.23 -30.87
N LYS A 214 18.18 -13.08 -31.75
CA LYS A 214 17.87 -14.47 -31.41
C LYS A 214 19.14 -15.25 -31.06
N GLU A 215 20.22 -15.09 -31.83
CA GLU A 215 21.51 -15.73 -31.55
C GLU A 215 22.12 -15.27 -30.22
N ASP A 216 22.03 -13.97 -29.90
CA ASP A 216 22.48 -13.43 -28.60
C ASP A 216 21.66 -13.99 -27.43
N LEU A 217 20.34 -14.08 -27.60
CA LEU A 217 19.45 -14.65 -26.60
C LEU A 217 19.72 -16.14 -26.36
N GLU A 218 19.96 -16.92 -27.43
CA GLU A 218 20.34 -18.33 -27.32
C GLU A 218 21.68 -18.52 -26.60
N LYS A 219 22.67 -17.66 -26.85
CA LYS A 219 23.95 -17.67 -26.11
C LYS A 219 23.73 -17.42 -24.61
N LYS A 220 22.98 -16.37 -24.27
CA LYS A 220 22.66 -16.03 -22.86
C LYS A 220 21.89 -17.15 -22.17
N LEU A 221 20.95 -17.78 -22.86
CA LEU A 221 20.17 -18.88 -22.31
C LEU A 221 21.03 -20.13 -22.06
N ASN A 222 21.97 -20.44 -22.95
CA ASN A 222 22.94 -21.51 -22.76
C ASN A 222 23.90 -21.22 -21.59
N GLU A 223 24.40 -19.98 -21.47
CA GLU A 223 25.23 -19.56 -20.33
C GLU A 223 24.48 -19.71 -18.99
N GLN A 224 23.21 -19.27 -18.93
CA GLN A 224 22.37 -19.43 -17.74
C GLN A 224 22.12 -20.90 -17.42
N ARG A 225 21.90 -21.75 -18.43
CA ARG A 225 21.72 -23.19 -18.24
C ARG A 225 22.96 -23.85 -17.66
N LEU A 226 24.14 -23.51 -18.18
CA LEU A 226 25.42 -24.02 -17.68
C LEU A 226 25.69 -23.57 -16.23
N LEU A 227 25.36 -22.31 -15.92
CA LEU A 227 25.46 -21.78 -14.56
C LEU A 227 24.51 -22.50 -13.60
N PHE A 228 23.28 -22.78 -14.04
CA PHE A 228 22.28 -23.49 -13.25
C PHE A 228 22.69 -24.95 -13.01
N GLU A 229 23.21 -25.62 -14.04
CA GLU A 229 23.74 -26.98 -13.92
C GLU A 229 24.89 -27.04 -12.91
N LYS A 230 25.85 -26.12 -12.98
CA LYS A 230 26.94 -26.01 -12.02
C LYS A 230 26.44 -25.80 -10.58
N LYS A 231 25.49 -24.88 -10.38
CA LYS A 231 24.87 -24.66 -9.06
C LYS A 231 24.13 -25.90 -8.55
N THR A 232 23.49 -26.64 -9.44
CA THR A 232 22.74 -27.86 -9.08
C THR A 232 23.70 -28.97 -8.66
N GLN A 233 24.85 -29.09 -9.33
CA GLN A 233 25.92 -30.02 -8.97
C GLN A 233 26.57 -29.63 -7.62
N GLU A 234 26.87 -28.35 -7.41
CA GLU A 234 27.39 -27.83 -6.14
C GLU A 234 26.41 -28.08 -4.98
N LEU A 235 25.12 -27.84 -5.21
CA LEU A 235 24.08 -28.11 -4.22
C LEU A 235 23.95 -29.61 -3.90
N HIS A 236 24.03 -30.48 -4.90
CA HIS A 236 24.03 -31.93 -4.68
C HIS A 236 25.26 -32.37 -3.86
N ALA A 237 26.44 -31.86 -4.18
CA ALA A 237 27.66 -32.16 -3.43
C ALA A 237 27.55 -31.68 -1.97
N GLU A 238 26.95 -30.53 -1.72
CA GLU A 238 26.70 -30.01 -0.37
C GLU A 238 25.68 -30.85 0.40
N ILE A 239 24.57 -31.25 -0.24
CA ILE A 239 23.58 -32.15 0.36
C ILE A 239 24.23 -33.48 0.73
N GLN A 240 25.08 -34.03 -0.13
CA GLN A 240 25.81 -35.27 0.14
C GLN A 240 26.74 -35.11 1.34
N ARG A 241 27.53 -34.04 1.40
CA ARG A 241 28.40 -33.75 2.56
C ARG A 241 27.62 -33.65 3.86
N ARG A 242 26.51 -32.93 3.87
CA ARG A 242 25.65 -32.82 5.06
C ARG A 242 25.02 -34.15 5.44
N SER A 243 24.67 -34.98 4.46
CA SER A 243 24.16 -36.33 4.70
C SER A 243 25.22 -37.20 5.39
N ASP A 244 26.46 -37.14 4.90
CA ASP A 244 27.58 -37.88 5.48
C ASP A 244 27.93 -37.38 6.90
N GLU A 245 27.97 -36.06 7.11
CA GLU A 245 28.16 -35.45 8.44
C GLU A 245 27.05 -35.84 9.42
N ASN A 246 25.80 -35.86 8.96
CA ASN A 246 24.67 -36.27 9.79
C ASN A 246 24.73 -37.77 10.12
N ALA A 247 25.18 -38.62 9.18
CA ALA A 247 25.37 -40.04 9.43
C ALA A 247 26.47 -40.28 10.49
N ASP A 248 27.59 -39.56 10.40
CA ASP A 248 28.68 -39.60 11.39
C ASP A 248 28.21 -39.12 12.76
N LEU A 249 27.43 -38.03 12.81
CA LEU A 249 26.85 -37.53 14.05
C LEU A 249 25.88 -38.54 14.67
N LEU A 250 25.04 -39.17 13.84
CA LEU A 250 24.11 -40.20 14.30
C LEU A 250 24.85 -41.42 14.86
N ALA A 251 25.95 -41.84 14.22
CA ALA A 251 26.80 -42.92 14.72
C ALA A 251 27.41 -42.59 16.09
N LYS A 252 27.93 -41.36 16.27
CA LYS A 252 28.45 -40.88 17.58
C LYS A 252 27.35 -40.84 18.65
N MET A 253 26.14 -40.40 18.31
CA MET A 253 25.01 -40.41 19.23
C MET A 253 24.63 -41.83 19.66
N GLN A 254 24.62 -42.79 18.73
CA GLN A 254 24.34 -44.19 19.04
C GLN A 254 25.40 -44.79 19.95
N GLU A 255 26.68 -44.47 19.73
CA GLU A 255 27.78 -44.91 20.60
C GLU A 255 27.65 -44.32 22.02
N GLN A 256 27.36 -43.02 22.14
CA GLN A 256 27.11 -42.39 23.43
C GLN A 256 25.92 -42.99 24.16
N ALA A 257 24.82 -43.27 23.45
CA ALA A 257 23.65 -43.93 24.01
C ALA A 257 23.99 -45.33 24.53
N ARG A 258 24.85 -46.08 23.82
CA ARG A 258 25.32 -47.39 24.28
C ARG A 258 26.15 -47.28 25.55
N LEU A 259 27.09 -46.33 25.61
CA LEU A 259 27.91 -46.09 26.80
C LEU A 259 27.07 -45.64 28.00
N GLN A 260 26.05 -44.80 27.79
CA GLN A 260 25.12 -44.39 28.83
C GLN A 260 24.29 -45.58 29.34
N ALA A 261 23.77 -46.41 28.45
CA ALA A 261 23.03 -47.62 28.83
C ALA A 261 23.90 -48.61 29.64
N GLU A 262 25.17 -48.77 29.26
CA GLU A 262 26.14 -49.58 30.01
C GLU A 262 26.42 -48.98 31.40
N ALA A 263 26.59 -47.66 31.50
CA ALA A 263 26.80 -46.96 32.76
C ALA A 263 25.58 -47.07 33.69
N GLU A 264 24.37 -46.86 33.17
CA GLU A 264 23.11 -47.01 33.91
C GLU A 264 22.91 -48.44 34.40
N ALA A 265 23.20 -49.44 33.56
CA ALA A 265 23.13 -50.85 33.97
C ALA A 265 24.15 -51.18 35.08
N SER A 266 25.34 -50.58 35.04
CA SER A 266 26.35 -50.75 36.09
C SER A 266 25.94 -50.06 37.40
N PHE A 267 25.29 -48.90 37.31
CA PHE A 267 24.79 -48.13 38.44
C PHE A 267 23.60 -48.84 39.12
N LEU A 268 22.66 -49.37 38.34
CA LEU A 268 21.56 -50.19 38.86
C LEU A 268 22.06 -51.43 39.63
N LYS A 269 23.11 -52.09 39.12
CA LYS A 269 23.76 -53.21 39.83
C LYS A 269 24.45 -52.78 41.13
N GLN A 270 24.93 -51.53 41.24
CA GLN A 270 25.46 -51.00 42.50
C GLN A 270 24.36 -50.66 43.50
N LEU A 271 23.26 -50.06 43.04
CA LEU A 271 22.07 -49.80 43.85
C LEU A 271 21.50 -51.07 44.46
N GLU A 272 21.35 -52.14 43.66
CA GLU A 272 20.85 -53.43 44.15
C GLU A 272 21.77 -54.04 45.23
N LYS A 273 23.08 -53.79 45.17
CA LYS A 273 24.02 -54.21 46.22
C LYS A 273 23.88 -53.38 47.50
N MET A 274 23.65 -52.07 47.35
CA MET A 274 23.41 -51.18 48.49
C MET A 274 22.10 -51.51 49.21
N ASP A 275 21.03 -51.80 48.47
CA ASP A 275 19.74 -52.18 49.06
C ASP A 275 19.84 -53.48 49.87
N LYS A 276 20.56 -54.49 49.34
CA LYS A 276 20.83 -55.74 50.09
C LYS A 276 21.64 -55.49 51.37
N GLN A 277 22.60 -54.56 51.35
CA GLN A 277 23.37 -54.19 52.54
C GLN A 277 22.53 -53.39 53.55
N ALA A 278 21.64 -52.52 53.09
CA ALA A 278 20.74 -51.74 53.93
C ALA A 278 19.70 -52.64 54.61
N GLU A 279 19.14 -53.62 53.90
CA GLU A 279 18.22 -54.61 54.48
C GLU A 279 18.91 -55.45 55.57
N GLU A 280 20.16 -55.85 55.36
CA GLU A 280 20.92 -56.62 56.34
C GLU A 280 21.23 -55.78 57.59
N GLN A 281 21.58 -54.50 57.43
CA GLN A 281 21.75 -53.58 58.55
C GLN A 281 20.46 -53.32 59.32
N SER A 282 19.33 -53.16 58.61
CA SER A 282 18.02 -52.96 59.24
C SER A 282 17.63 -54.16 60.12
N ARG A 283 17.84 -55.39 59.63
CA ARG A 283 17.61 -56.61 60.43
C ARG A 283 18.48 -56.69 61.68
N ARG A 284 19.73 -56.22 61.62
CA ARG A 284 20.61 -56.15 62.81
C ARG A 284 20.11 -55.13 63.83
N GLN A 285 19.67 -53.95 63.38
CA GLN A 285 19.14 -52.90 64.25
C GLN A 285 17.80 -53.28 64.90
N GLU A 286 16.92 -53.99 64.20
CA GLU A 286 15.66 -54.48 64.78
C GLU A 286 15.89 -55.55 65.85
N ALA A 287 16.88 -56.43 65.66
CA ALA A 287 17.27 -57.42 66.66
C ALA A 287 17.83 -56.77 67.94
N GLU A 288 18.65 -55.73 67.80
CA GLU A 288 19.15 -54.94 68.96
C GLU A 288 18.01 -54.20 69.68
N ARG A 289 17.08 -53.60 68.94
CA ARG A 289 15.92 -52.91 69.55
C ARG A 289 15.01 -53.89 70.31
N ALA A 290 14.82 -55.10 69.80
CA ALA A 290 14.07 -56.14 70.50
C ALA A 290 14.76 -56.59 71.81
N HIS A 291 16.09 -56.67 71.81
CA HIS A 291 16.87 -56.99 73.01
C HIS A 291 16.80 -55.87 74.06
N LEU A 292 16.91 -54.61 73.64
CA LEU A 292 16.83 -53.45 74.53
C LEU A 292 15.45 -53.31 75.19
N ARG A 293 14.38 -53.68 74.46
CA ARG A 293 13.00 -53.62 74.95
C ARG A 293 12.74 -54.60 76.10
N LYS A 294 13.31 -55.81 76.06
CA LYS A 294 13.23 -56.78 77.16
C LYS A 294 13.92 -56.28 78.44
N LEU A 295 15.08 -55.64 78.28
CA LEU A 295 15.87 -55.12 79.40
C LEU A 295 15.14 -53.99 80.16
N LEU A 296 14.45 -53.11 79.42
CA LEU A 296 13.64 -52.02 80.01
C LEU A 296 12.40 -52.53 80.75
N GLU A 297 11.84 -53.67 80.34
CA GLU A 297 10.65 -54.26 80.95
C GLU A 297 10.98 -54.92 82.30
N GLU A 298 12.16 -55.54 82.42
CA GLU A 298 12.70 -56.04 83.69
C GLU A 298 13.05 -54.93 84.69
N GLN A 299 13.52 -53.77 84.22
CA GLN A 299 13.77 -52.61 85.09
C GLN A 299 12.48 -52.03 85.66
N LYS A 300 11.42 -51.91 84.85
CA LYS A 300 10.13 -51.38 85.30
C LYS A 300 9.44 -52.26 86.35
N GLN A 301 9.63 -53.58 86.28
CA GLN A 301 9.10 -54.49 87.31
C GLN A 301 9.80 -54.30 88.66
N LYS A 302 11.11 -54.07 88.68
CA LYS A 302 11.87 -53.81 89.91
C LYS A 302 11.50 -52.47 90.56
N GLU A 303 11.32 -51.43 89.76
CA GLU A 303 10.90 -50.10 90.26
C GLU A 303 9.49 -50.10 90.85
N ALA A 304 8.58 -50.91 90.31
CA ALA A 304 7.21 -51.04 90.81
C ALA A 304 7.15 -51.71 92.20
N GLU A 305 7.98 -52.72 92.45
CA GLU A 305 8.08 -53.37 93.76
C GLU A 305 8.70 -52.44 94.83
N GLU A 306 9.65 -51.59 94.42
CA GLU A 306 10.32 -50.65 95.32
C GLU A 306 9.40 -49.47 95.71
N GLN A 307 8.56 -49.00 94.78
CA GLN A 307 7.55 -47.97 95.05
C GLN A 307 6.44 -48.45 95.98
N GLU A 308 6.05 -49.72 95.94
CA GLU A 308 5.04 -50.27 96.86
C GLU A 308 5.58 -50.35 98.30
N LYS A 309 6.87 -50.66 98.45
CA LYS A 309 7.55 -50.70 99.76
C LYS A 309 7.68 -49.30 100.38
N ALA A 310 8.07 -48.30 99.57
CA ALA A 310 8.15 -46.91 100.01
C ALA A 310 6.79 -46.32 100.44
N ARG A 311 5.68 -46.74 99.80
CA ARG A 311 4.32 -46.30 100.19
C ARG A 311 3.88 -46.82 101.55
N ARG A 312 4.33 -48.01 101.98
CA ARG A 312 4.02 -48.57 103.31
C ARG A 312 4.78 -47.82 104.40
N GLU A 313 6.06 -47.52 104.16
CA GLU A 313 6.90 -46.75 105.10
C GLU A 313 6.43 -45.29 105.26
N HIS A 314 5.96 -44.66 104.19
CA HIS A 314 5.44 -43.28 104.22
C HIS A 314 4.07 -43.18 104.91
N ALA A 315 3.29 -44.27 104.97
CA ALA A 315 2.01 -44.30 105.69
C ALA A 315 2.20 -44.37 107.21
N ASP A 316 3.24 -45.06 107.67
CA ASP A 316 3.56 -45.20 109.10
C ASP A 316 4.20 -43.93 109.68
N LEU A 317 5.02 -43.21 108.89
CA LEU A 317 5.56 -41.90 109.25
C LEU A 317 4.48 -40.81 109.41
N ARG A 318 3.40 -40.90 108.62
CA ARG A 318 2.30 -39.93 108.66
C ARG A 318 1.46 -40.05 109.94
N LYS A 319 1.27 -41.26 110.46
CA LYS A 319 0.57 -41.49 111.75
C LYS A 319 1.38 -40.97 112.94
N LEU A 320 2.71 -41.03 112.86
CA LEU A 320 3.61 -40.54 113.91
C LEU A 320 3.61 -38.99 114.01
N LEU A 321 3.51 -38.30 112.87
CA LEU A 321 3.45 -36.84 112.80
C LEU A 321 2.11 -36.26 113.30
N GLU A 322 0.98 -36.92 112.98
CA GLU A 322 -0.36 -36.52 113.48
C GLU A 322 -0.48 -36.63 115.01
N GLU A 323 0.30 -37.52 115.65
CA GLU A 323 0.32 -37.68 117.11
C GLU A 323 1.18 -36.60 117.81
N GLN A 324 2.19 -36.06 117.12
CA GLN A 324 2.99 -34.93 117.62
C GLN A 324 2.26 -33.59 117.49
N GLU A 325 1.50 -33.37 116.41
CA GLU A 325 0.71 -32.14 116.23
C GLU A 325 -0.40 -31.99 117.28
N LYS A 326 -1.04 -33.11 117.70
CA LYS A 326 -2.04 -33.10 118.79
C LYS A 326 -1.45 -32.79 120.18
N ARG A 327 -0.15 -32.99 120.39
CA ARG A 327 0.55 -32.59 121.63
C ARG A 327 0.92 -31.12 121.60
N ALA A 328 1.32 -30.59 120.43
CA ALA A 328 1.62 -29.17 120.24
C ALA A 328 0.37 -28.26 120.30
N GLU A 329 -0.79 -28.72 119.82
CA GLU A 329 -2.05 -27.96 119.92
C GLU A 329 -2.56 -27.80 121.37
N LYS A 330 -2.32 -28.78 122.25
CA LYS A 330 -2.71 -28.69 123.67
C LYS A 330 -1.84 -27.70 124.45
N GLU A 331 -0.57 -27.55 124.08
CA GLU A 331 0.32 -26.53 124.68
C GLU A 331 0.04 -25.12 124.15
N SER A 332 -0.39 -24.97 122.89
CA SER A 332 -0.74 -23.65 122.34
C SER A 332 -2.06 -23.10 122.91
N GLN A 333 -3.03 -23.97 123.20
CA GLN A 333 -4.32 -23.59 123.80
C GLN A 333 -4.21 -23.17 125.28
N ALA A 334 -3.20 -23.65 126.02
CA ALA A 334 -2.91 -23.18 127.37
C ALA A 334 -2.31 -21.76 127.37
N ARG A 335 -1.39 -21.47 126.44
CA ARG A 335 -0.75 -20.14 126.29
C ARG A 335 -1.69 -19.07 125.72
N ALA A 336 -2.72 -19.47 124.99
CA ALA A 336 -3.74 -18.54 124.45
C ALA A 336 -4.78 -18.08 125.49
N LYS A 337 -4.96 -18.83 126.60
CA LYS A 337 -5.88 -18.44 127.69
C LYS A 337 -5.29 -17.36 128.60
N GLU A 338 -3.98 -17.44 128.91
CA GLU A 338 -3.27 -16.43 129.71
C GLU A 338 -3.14 -15.08 128.98
N LYS A 339 -3.10 -15.09 127.64
CA LYS A 339 -3.02 -13.87 126.84
C LYS A 339 -4.36 -13.12 126.73
N LYS A 340 -5.49 -13.83 126.83
CA LYS A 340 -6.84 -13.25 126.76
C LYS A 340 -7.27 -12.50 128.04
N GLU A 341 -6.80 -12.92 129.21
CA GLU A 341 -7.10 -12.21 130.47
C GLU A 341 -6.30 -10.89 130.62
N ALA A 342 -5.18 -10.74 129.91
CA ALA A 342 -4.36 -9.54 129.92
C ALA A 342 -4.88 -8.43 128.98
N GLU A 343 -5.57 -8.78 127.89
CA GLU A 343 -6.11 -7.83 126.91
C GLU A 343 -7.51 -7.30 127.28
N GLU A 344 -8.25 -7.98 128.17
CA GLU A 344 -9.61 -7.58 128.59
C GLU A 344 -9.64 -6.43 129.63
N LYS A 345 -8.48 -6.03 130.17
CA LYS A 345 -8.37 -4.91 131.13
C LYS A 345 -8.04 -3.55 130.49
N GLN A 346 -7.74 -3.50 129.20
CA GLN A 346 -7.15 -2.30 128.57
C GLN A 346 -7.94 -1.72 127.38
N ALA A 347 -9.16 -2.20 127.11
CA ALA A 347 -10.01 -1.70 126.03
C ALA A 347 -11.48 -1.44 126.45
N ARG A 348 -11.69 -1.02 127.71
CA ARG A 348 -12.87 -0.25 128.10
C ARG A 348 -12.62 1.21 127.72
N GLU A 349 -13.58 1.82 126.99
CA GLU A 349 -13.60 3.20 126.46
C GLU A 349 -12.87 3.35 125.10
N ALA A 350 -13.48 3.68 123.95
CA ALA A 350 -14.82 4.13 123.57
C ALA A 350 -14.96 3.97 122.02
N PRO A 351 -16.17 4.10 121.43
CA PRO A 351 -16.65 3.21 120.35
C PRO A 351 -16.89 3.86 118.96
N ASN A 352 -17.50 3.06 118.07
CA ASN A 352 -18.22 3.36 116.80
C ASN A 352 -17.38 3.32 115.51
N LEU A 353 -17.81 2.74 114.38
CA LEU A 353 -19.16 2.44 113.87
C LEU A 353 -19.07 1.42 112.69
N LEU A 354 -19.99 0.45 112.66
CA LEU A 354 -20.72 -0.14 111.50
C LEU A 354 -19.93 -0.72 110.28
N ARG A 355 -20.05 -2.04 110.02
CA ARG A 355 -20.99 -2.74 109.09
C ARG A 355 -20.69 -2.50 107.60
N ASP A 356 -21.03 -3.36 106.65
CA ASP A 356 -21.32 -4.80 106.50
C ASP A 356 -21.41 -4.97 104.97
N ASP A 357 -20.95 -6.12 104.46
CA ASP A 357 -21.54 -6.91 103.39
C ASP A 357 -21.92 -6.32 102.00
N LEU A 358 -21.26 -6.92 100.98
CA LEU A 358 -21.88 -7.76 99.94
C LEU A 358 -22.79 -7.09 98.87
N VAL A 359 -22.78 -7.69 97.66
CA VAL A 359 -23.84 -7.67 96.61
C VAL A 359 -23.64 -6.76 95.37
N MET A 360 -23.28 -7.43 94.28
CA MET A 360 -23.90 -7.42 92.92
C MET A 360 -23.65 -6.34 91.84
N VAL A 361 -23.32 -6.88 90.64
CA VAL A 361 -24.02 -6.68 89.33
C VAL A 361 -23.77 -5.41 88.50
N VAL A 362 -23.14 -5.65 87.33
CA VAL A 362 -23.47 -5.18 85.97
C VAL A 362 -23.22 -3.71 85.56
N GLN A 363 -22.35 -3.61 84.53
CA GLN A 363 -22.28 -2.67 83.40
C GLN A 363 -21.90 -1.19 83.59
N SER A 364 -20.79 -0.89 82.90
CA SER A 364 -20.63 0.21 81.93
C SER A 364 -20.27 1.60 82.46
N ILE A 365 -19.07 2.08 82.08
CA ILE A 365 -18.83 3.24 81.18
C ILE A 365 -17.42 3.83 81.46
N VAL A 366 -16.59 3.79 80.40
CA VAL A 366 -15.58 4.81 79.97
C VAL A 366 -14.52 5.23 81.02
N SER A 367 -13.21 5.07 80.82
CA SER A 367 -12.45 5.70 79.74
C SER A 367 -11.03 5.12 79.64
N HIS A 368 -10.60 4.91 78.40
CA HIS A 368 -9.28 5.22 77.83
C HIS A 368 -7.99 4.68 78.49
N SER A 369 -7.53 3.58 77.89
CA SER A 369 -6.23 3.39 77.21
C SER A 369 -4.92 3.66 77.97
N PRO A 370 -4.04 2.66 77.95
CA PRO A 370 -2.62 2.92 77.76
C PRO A 370 -1.95 2.01 76.73
N SER A 371 -1.07 2.63 75.93
CA SER A 371 0.26 2.11 75.56
C SER A 371 0.30 0.89 74.63
N ARG A 372 1.37 0.56 73.91
CA ARG A 372 2.64 1.16 73.53
C ARG A 372 3.17 0.19 72.46
N ASN A 373 3.87 0.72 71.46
CA ASN A 373 4.94 0.11 70.68
C ASN A 373 5.21 -1.40 70.85
N ASN A 374 5.13 -2.17 69.76
CA ASN A 374 6.34 -2.61 69.05
C ASN A 374 6.02 -3.24 67.69
N LYS A 375 7.02 -3.19 66.82
CA LYS A 375 7.08 -3.66 65.44
C LYS A 375 6.59 -5.10 65.25
N GLN A 376 5.65 -5.27 64.32
CA GLN A 376 5.46 -6.38 63.37
C GLN A 376 3.97 -6.57 63.13
N PHE A 377 3.46 -6.05 62.00
CA PHE A 377 2.33 -6.55 61.21
C PHE A 377 1.85 -5.40 60.31
N ASP A 378 2.47 -5.25 59.12
CA ASP A 378 1.70 -5.07 57.88
C ASP A 378 2.59 -5.02 56.62
N ILE A 379 3.30 -6.13 56.43
CA ILE A 379 3.37 -6.73 55.10
C ILE A 379 1.96 -7.30 54.80
N GLN A 380 0.97 -6.44 54.56
CA GLN A 380 -0.32 -6.80 53.93
C GLN A 380 -0.87 -5.72 52.99
N ILE A 381 -0.05 -4.77 52.52
CA ILE A 381 -0.31 -4.00 51.28
C ILE A 381 0.30 -4.75 50.07
N LYS A 382 0.24 -6.08 50.10
CA LYS A 382 0.28 -6.97 48.93
C LYS A 382 -0.99 -7.84 48.85
N ARG A 383 -2.07 -7.41 49.52
CA ARG A 383 -3.38 -8.08 49.53
C ARG A 383 -4.55 -7.24 49.00
N ALA A 384 -4.31 -6.06 48.45
CA ALA A 384 -5.33 -5.29 47.71
C ALA A 384 -5.35 -5.56 46.19
N GLY A 385 -4.33 -6.24 45.64
CA GLY A 385 -4.31 -6.71 44.23
C GLY A 385 -4.83 -8.14 44.02
N LYS A 386 -5.12 -8.88 45.10
CA LYS A 386 -5.54 -10.30 45.06
C LYS A 386 -7.01 -10.53 45.45
N LEU A 387 -7.79 -9.45 45.52
CA LEU A 387 -9.24 -9.46 45.80
C LEU A 387 -10.09 -8.87 44.66
N ALA A 388 -9.48 -8.43 43.56
CA ALA A 388 -10.16 -8.12 42.29
C ALA A 388 -10.05 -9.25 41.24
N GLN A 389 -9.51 -10.41 41.62
CA GLN A 389 -9.36 -11.59 40.76
C GLN A 389 -10.23 -12.77 41.21
N LYS A 390 -11.21 -12.54 42.10
CA LYS A 390 -12.04 -13.62 42.69
C LYS A 390 -13.56 -13.43 42.63
N SER A 391 -14.07 -12.44 41.90
CA SER A 391 -15.52 -12.22 41.78
C SER A 391 -16.08 -12.08 40.35
N LEU A 392 -15.26 -12.13 39.29
CA LEU A 392 -15.75 -11.96 37.91
C LEU A 392 -15.23 -12.98 36.88
N VAL A 393 -14.74 -14.15 37.32
CA VAL A 393 -14.36 -15.26 36.42
C VAL A 393 -15.20 -16.51 36.71
N LYS A 394 -16.53 -16.39 36.56
CA LYS A 394 -17.42 -17.57 36.61
C LYS A 394 -18.39 -17.75 35.45
N LYS A 395 -18.36 -16.89 34.44
CA LYS A 395 -19.01 -17.17 33.15
C LYS A 395 -18.20 -16.50 32.07
N TRP A 396 -17.30 -17.24 31.40
CA TRP A 396 -16.92 -17.06 29.99
C TRP A 396 -15.87 -18.11 29.58
N PRO A 397 -16.05 -18.83 28.45
CA PRO A 397 -15.05 -19.78 27.97
C PRO A 397 -13.81 -19.06 27.44
N ALA A 398 -12.63 -19.60 27.76
CA ALA A 398 -11.31 -19.08 27.39
C ALA A 398 -11.08 -18.88 25.87
N ALA A 399 -11.92 -19.47 25.01
CA ALA A 399 -11.81 -19.35 23.55
C ALA A 399 -12.20 -17.97 22.98
N LYS A 400 -12.85 -17.09 23.75
CA LYS A 400 -13.25 -15.74 23.29
C LYS A 400 -12.27 -14.63 23.70
N PHE A 401 -11.23 -14.93 24.48
CA PHE A 401 -10.27 -13.93 24.95
C PHE A 401 -9.09 -13.73 23.97
N SER A 402 -8.78 -14.72 23.13
CA SER A 402 -7.67 -14.66 22.16
C SER A 402 -7.97 -13.75 20.96
N GLY A 403 -9.25 -13.60 20.57
CA GLY A 403 -9.67 -12.66 19.53
C GLY A 403 -9.55 -11.19 19.96
N PHE A 404 -9.79 -10.90 21.23
CA PHE A 404 -9.72 -9.54 21.78
C PHE A 404 -8.27 -9.03 21.89
N ALA A 405 -7.34 -9.91 22.27
CA ALA A 405 -5.91 -9.58 22.32
C ALA A 405 -5.29 -9.38 20.93
N ARG A 406 -5.73 -10.12 19.90
CA ARG A 406 -5.27 -9.93 18.51
C ARG A 406 -5.83 -8.69 17.83
N PHE A 407 -7.03 -8.26 18.20
CA PHE A 407 -7.64 -7.04 17.66
C PHE A 407 -7.00 -5.76 18.23
N PHE A 408 -6.61 -5.78 19.51
CA PHE A 408 -5.89 -4.67 20.15
C PHE A 408 -4.46 -4.51 19.60
N ASP A 409 -3.78 -5.62 19.28
CA ASP A 409 -2.43 -5.60 18.70
C ASP A 409 -2.41 -5.09 17.23
N LEU A 410 -3.55 -5.15 16.53
CA LEU A 410 -3.71 -4.65 15.16
C LEU A 410 -3.98 -3.13 15.11
N ILE A 411 -4.62 -2.57 16.14
CA ILE A 411 -4.90 -1.12 16.24
C ILE A 411 -3.66 -0.35 16.69
N CYS A 412 -2.76 -0.98 17.45
CA CYS A 412 -1.55 -0.33 17.98
C CYS A 412 -0.33 -0.38 17.04
N ARG A 413 -0.45 -0.92 15.83
CA ARG A 413 0.67 -1.11 14.88
C ARG A 413 0.58 -0.32 13.58
N ASP A 414 -0.47 0.48 13.38
CA ASP A 414 -0.67 1.24 12.16
C ASP A 414 -0.43 2.74 12.42
N ASP A 415 0.76 3.23 12.06
CA ASP A 415 1.21 4.62 12.23
C ASP A 415 0.52 5.62 11.27
N SER A 416 -0.56 5.21 10.59
CA SER A 416 -1.22 6.00 9.54
C SER A 416 -2.47 6.78 9.99
N TYR A 417 -2.82 6.78 11.28
CA TYR A 417 -4.01 7.46 11.81
C TYR A 417 -3.70 8.52 12.88
N SER A 418 -3.00 9.58 12.49
CA SER A 418 -2.91 10.81 13.30
C SER A 418 -4.09 11.73 12.98
N GLY A 419 -5.13 11.76 13.82
CA GLY A 419 -6.14 12.83 13.69
C GLY A 419 -7.51 12.69 14.36
N TYR A 420 -7.82 11.61 15.08
CA TYR A 420 -9.14 11.48 15.72
C TYR A 420 -9.03 11.22 17.23
N GLU A 421 -9.51 12.18 18.03
CA GLU A 421 -9.73 11.98 19.47
C GLU A 421 -10.83 10.94 19.70
N LEU A 422 -10.46 9.83 20.35
CA LEU A 422 -11.37 8.77 20.74
C LEU A 422 -12.13 9.17 22.02
N ASN A 423 -13.38 9.61 21.86
CA ASN A 423 -14.31 9.85 22.97
C ASN A 423 -14.89 8.51 23.49
N GLU A 424 -14.94 8.34 24.81
CA GLU A 424 -15.43 7.16 25.54
C GLU A 424 -16.80 6.64 25.03
N ASP A 425 -17.65 7.53 24.52
CA ASP A 425 -18.99 7.18 24.01
C ASP A 425 -18.96 6.30 22.74
N ARG A 426 -17.91 6.40 21.92
CA ARG A 426 -17.75 5.55 20.71
C ARG A 426 -17.23 4.15 21.04
N ILE A 427 -16.33 4.05 22.03
CA ILE A 427 -15.82 2.76 22.53
C ILE A 427 -16.98 1.95 23.15
N GLY A 428 -17.88 2.63 23.88
CA GLY A 428 -19.09 2.00 24.43
C GLY A 428 -20.07 1.50 23.36
N LYS A 429 -20.22 2.22 22.24
CA LYS A 429 -21.11 1.82 21.12
C LYS A 429 -20.54 0.65 20.31
N LEU A 430 -19.23 0.61 20.09
CA LEU A 430 -18.57 -0.47 19.36
C LEU A 430 -18.58 -1.78 20.16
N ALA A 431 -18.38 -1.69 21.49
CA ALA A 431 -18.48 -2.85 22.38
C ALA A 431 -19.89 -3.46 22.41
N ARG A 432 -20.95 -2.63 22.36
CA ARG A 432 -22.34 -3.12 22.26
C ARG A 432 -22.63 -3.76 20.91
N PHE A 433 -22.17 -3.17 19.81
CA PHE A 433 -22.37 -3.73 18.46
C PHE A 433 -21.74 -5.12 18.30
N MET A 434 -20.55 -5.34 18.87
CA MET A 434 -19.88 -6.65 18.81
C MET A 434 -20.50 -7.71 19.74
N LEU A 435 -21.15 -7.29 20.83
CA LEU A 435 -21.89 -8.21 21.71
C LEU A 435 -23.21 -8.68 21.08
N ASP A 436 -23.84 -7.86 20.24
CA ASP A 436 -25.17 -8.13 19.67
C ASP A 436 -25.16 -9.03 18.42
N LYS A 437 -24.03 -9.16 17.72
CA LYS A 437 -23.93 -9.90 16.44
C LYS A 437 -23.13 -11.21 16.50
N GLY A 438 -22.94 -11.77 17.69
CA GLY A 438 -22.18 -13.00 17.90
C GLY A 438 -22.91 -14.29 17.55
N ASP A 439 -23.44 -14.43 16.33
CA ASP A 439 -23.82 -15.72 15.75
C ASP A 439 -23.68 -15.68 14.21
N LEU A 440 -22.50 -16.10 13.72
CA LEU A 440 -22.26 -16.42 12.32
C LEU A 440 -21.77 -17.87 12.26
N ARG A 441 -22.72 -18.80 12.13
CA ARG A 441 -22.44 -20.14 11.62
C ARG A 441 -22.03 -20.00 10.15
N ALA A 442 -20.84 -20.45 9.81
CA ALA A 442 -20.43 -20.67 8.44
C ALA A 442 -21.28 -21.82 7.86
N SER A 443 -22.29 -21.47 7.07
CA SER A 443 -22.96 -22.41 6.17
C SER A 443 -22.10 -22.56 4.91
N SER A 444 -21.66 -23.79 4.68
CA SER A 444 -21.21 -24.30 3.39
C SER A 444 -22.24 -23.99 2.30
N GLY A 445 -21.89 -23.09 1.39
CA GLY A 445 -22.66 -22.76 0.20
C GLY A 445 -21.97 -23.34 -1.03
N THR A 446 -22.56 -24.42 -1.53
CA THR A 446 -22.38 -25.05 -2.83
C THR A 446 -22.56 -24.03 -3.97
N GLU A 447 -21.60 -23.98 -4.90
CA GLU A 447 -21.78 -23.34 -6.20
C GLU A 447 -22.69 -24.21 -7.08
N PRO A 448 -23.69 -23.65 -7.77
CA PRO A 448 -24.27 -24.28 -8.95
C PRO A 448 -23.57 -23.78 -10.22
N SER A 449 -23.13 -24.77 -10.99
CA SER A 449 -22.84 -24.70 -12.41
C SER A 449 -23.94 -24.00 -13.20
N SER A 450 -23.58 -23.03 -14.04
CA SER A 450 -24.41 -22.60 -15.17
C SER A 450 -23.76 -23.06 -16.46
N ASP A 451 -24.27 -24.17 -16.97
CA ASP A 451 -24.14 -24.63 -18.34
C ASP A 451 -24.86 -23.70 -19.33
N SER A 452 -24.29 -23.65 -20.53
CA SER A 452 -24.94 -23.62 -21.84
C SER A 452 -26.10 -22.65 -22.10
N ALA A 453 -25.85 -21.68 -22.99
CA ALA A 453 -26.87 -21.15 -23.88
C ALA A 453 -26.40 -21.35 -25.34
N THR A 454 -27.05 -22.28 -26.01
CA THR A 454 -27.14 -22.41 -27.47
C THR A 454 -28.36 -21.65 -28.00
N SER A 455 -28.22 -21.19 -29.25
CA SER A 455 -29.23 -20.98 -30.31
C SER A 455 -29.90 -19.60 -30.51
N SER A 456 -29.91 -19.22 -31.80
CA SER A 456 -30.85 -18.35 -32.57
C SER A 456 -30.89 -16.87 -32.18
N ASP A 457 -30.62 -15.88 -33.04
CA ASP A 457 -30.76 -15.73 -34.51
C ASP A 457 -29.55 -15.03 -35.15
#